data_AF-A0AAX6MX11-F1
#
_entry.id   AF-A0AAX6MX11-F1
#
_cell.length_a   1.000
_cell.length_b   1.000
_cell.length_c   1.000
_cell.angle_alpha   90.00
_cell.angle_beta   90.00
_cell.angle_gamma   90.00
#
_symmetry.space_group_name_H-M   'P 1'
#
loop_
_entity.id
_entity.type
_entity.pdbx_description
1 polymer ?
#
loop_
_entity_poly.entity_id
_entity_poly.type
_entity_poly.pdbx_seq_one_letter_code
_entity_poly.pdbx_strand_id
1 'polypeptide(L)'
;MRPSQILRSGELPIGKYGHYLNKDTWGHLGCIQPQKGIITYTISSNRQNVLAGAAHDAVFNTWRRFSAQVLYWAPPLLAAYYAMDWAIKR
;
A
#
# COMPACT_ATOMS: atom_id res chain seq x y z
N MET A 1 11.63 27.79 -11.71
CA MET A 1 10.60 26.80 -11.31
C MET A 1 9.23 27.41 -11.58
N ARG A 2 8.34 26.72 -12.30
CA ARG A 2 6.94 27.15 -12.46
C ARG A 2 6.12 26.52 -11.34
N PRO A 3 5.37 27.28 -10.53
CA PRO A 3 4.54 26.73 -9.47
C PRO A 3 3.41 25.89 -10.05
N SER A 4 3.11 24.74 -9.42
CA SER A 4 1.97 23.90 -9.79
C SER A 4 0.67 24.68 -9.67
N GLN A 5 -0.12 24.71 -10.74
CA GLN A 5 -1.39 25.44 -10.80
C GLN A 5 -2.38 24.89 -9.77
N ILE A 6 -3.03 25.79 -9.02
CA ILE A 6 -4.10 25.46 -8.07
C ILE A 6 -5.34 25.00 -8.84
N LEU A 7 -5.82 23.79 -8.55
CA LEU A 7 -7.11 23.28 -9.01
C LEU A 7 -8.24 24.08 -8.32
N ARG A 8 -8.97 24.89 -9.09
CA ARG A 8 -10.16 25.64 -8.61
C ARG A 8 -11.42 24.80 -8.82
N SER A 9 -12.27 24.69 -7.80
CA SER A 9 -13.57 24.00 -7.88
C SER A 9 -14.63 24.93 -8.48
N GLY A 10 -14.93 24.78 -9.77
CA GLY A 10 -16.11 25.34 -10.41
C GLY A 10 -16.52 24.41 -11.54
N GLU A 11 -17.81 24.19 -11.79
CA GLU A 11 -18.35 23.11 -12.64
C GLU A 11 -17.50 22.77 -13.87
N LEU A 12 -17.00 21.54 -13.89
CA LEU A 12 -15.85 21.12 -14.65
C LEU A 12 -16.30 20.24 -15.84
N PRO A 13 -15.69 20.36 -17.05
CA PRO A 13 -16.08 19.60 -18.24
C PRO A 13 -16.09 18.07 -17.98
N ILE A 14 -17.13 17.38 -18.47
CA ILE A 14 -17.29 15.91 -18.34
C ILE A 14 -16.02 15.20 -18.83
N GLY A 15 -15.43 14.38 -17.96
CA GLY A 15 -14.21 13.61 -18.22
C GLY A 15 -12.89 14.33 -17.91
N LYS A 16 -12.91 15.63 -17.59
CA LYS A 16 -11.70 16.43 -17.35
C LYS A 16 -11.35 16.59 -15.86
N TYR A 17 -12.34 16.46 -14.97
CA TYR A 17 -12.16 16.58 -13.53
C TYR A 17 -13.15 15.69 -12.77
N GLY A 18 -12.82 15.31 -11.52
CA GLY A 18 -13.56 14.31 -10.74
C GLY A 18 -13.05 12.87 -10.92
N HIS A 19 -11.99 12.68 -11.72
CA HIS A 19 -11.33 11.41 -11.92
C HIS A 19 -9.92 11.46 -11.29
N TYR A 20 -9.71 10.66 -10.25
CA TYR A 20 -8.39 10.49 -9.61
C TYR A 20 -7.45 9.58 -10.42
N LEU A 21 -7.99 8.92 -11.44
CA LEU A 21 -7.30 8.13 -12.44
C LEU A 21 -7.97 8.43 -13.79
N ASN A 22 -7.20 8.88 -14.78
CA ASN A 22 -7.79 9.19 -16.08
C ASN A 22 -8.23 7.90 -16.79
N LYS A 23 -9.33 8.00 -17.52
CA LYS A 23 -9.93 6.90 -18.30
C LYS A 23 -9.01 6.43 -19.44
N ASP A 24 -8.14 7.32 -19.93
CA ASP A 24 -7.25 7.10 -21.06
C ASP A 24 -5.86 6.59 -20.62
N THR A 25 -5.83 5.43 -19.96
CA THR A 25 -4.72 4.43 -19.90
C THR A 25 -3.26 4.99 -19.88
N TRP A 26 -2.27 4.22 -20.36
CA TRP A 26 -0.84 4.49 -20.22
C TRP A 26 -0.44 5.86 -20.79
N GLY A 27 0.46 6.57 -20.09
CA GLY A 27 0.98 7.87 -20.53
C GLY A 27 0.24 9.09 -19.96
N HIS A 28 -0.98 8.92 -19.43
CA HIS A 28 -1.72 10.00 -18.78
C HIS A 28 -2.45 9.53 -17.51
N LEU A 29 -1.75 8.84 -16.59
CA LEU A 29 -2.34 8.19 -15.40
C LEU A 29 -2.90 9.13 -14.30
N GLY A 30 -2.99 10.44 -14.55
CA GLY A 30 -3.59 11.38 -13.59
C GLY A 30 -2.72 11.75 -12.39
N CYS A 31 -1.40 11.50 -12.47
CA CYS A 31 -0.47 11.95 -11.44
C CYS A 31 -0.45 13.48 -11.38
N ILE A 32 -0.84 14.04 -10.23
CA ILE A 32 -0.94 15.49 -10.00
C ILE A 32 0.45 16.17 -10.04
N GLN A 33 1.51 15.42 -9.69
CA GLN A 33 2.87 15.93 -9.62
C GLN A 33 3.72 15.38 -10.78
N PRO A 34 4.33 16.25 -11.61
CA PRO A 34 5.23 15.80 -12.66
C PRO A 34 6.47 15.13 -12.04
N GLN A 35 6.76 13.90 -12.45
CA GLN A 35 7.93 13.14 -12.01
C GLN A 35 9.10 13.42 -12.97
N LYS A 36 10.20 13.99 -12.46
CA LYS A 36 11.40 14.27 -13.27
C LYS A 36 12.65 13.90 -12.46
N GLY A 37 13.60 13.23 -13.10
CA GLY A 37 14.90 12.89 -12.50
C GLY A 37 14.93 11.58 -11.70
N ILE A 38 13.84 10.80 -11.69
CA ILE A 38 13.82 9.46 -11.10
C ILE A 38 14.22 8.46 -12.19
N ILE A 39 15.28 7.70 -11.95
CA ILE A 39 15.75 6.64 -12.85
C ILE A 39 15.61 5.32 -12.12
N THR A 40 14.82 4.40 -12.67
CA THR A 40 14.57 3.08 -12.09
C THR A 40 15.34 2.02 -12.86
N TYR A 41 16.16 1.24 -12.15
CA TYR A 41 16.91 0.13 -12.72
C TYR A 41 16.28 -1.20 -12.29
N THR A 42 16.30 -2.19 -13.18
CA THR A 42 15.80 -3.54 -12.88
C THR A 42 16.63 -4.59 -13.62
N ILE A 43 16.61 -5.83 -13.13
CA ILE A 43 17.26 -6.99 -13.74
C ILE A 43 16.17 -7.94 -14.24
N SER A 44 16.34 -8.51 -15.44
CA SER A 44 15.43 -9.54 -15.97
C SER A 44 15.22 -10.68 -14.96
N SER A 45 13.97 -11.07 -14.72
CA SER A 45 13.60 -12.13 -13.78
C SER A 45 14.29 -13.46 -14.07
N ASN A 46 14.56 -13.76 -15.35
CA ASN A 46 15.26 -14.99 -15.76
C ASN A 46 16.75 -15.01 -15.35
N ARG A 47 17.29 -13.88 -14.90
CA ARG A 47 18.68 -13.76 -14.41
C ARG A 47 18.75 -13.66 -12.88
N GLN A 48 17.62 -13.78 -12.18
CA GLN A 48 17.56 -13.77 -10.72
C GLN A 48 17.27 -15.17 -10.20
N ASN A 49 17.84 -15.52 -9.04
CA ASN A 49 17.39 -16.68 -8.29
C ASN A 49 16.19 -16.26 -7.43
N VAL A 50 15.00 -16.72 -7.80
CA VAL A 50 13.72 -16.25 -7.26
C VAL A 50 13.56 -16.52 -5.75
N LEU A 51 14.22 -17.55 -5.22
CA LEU A 51 14.12 -17.94 -3.81
C LEU A 51 15.42 -17.69 -3.02
N ALA A 52 16.39 -16.99 -3.62
CA ALA A 52 17.60 -16.61 -2.88
C ALA A 52 17.23 -15.78 -1.65
N GLY A 53 17.71 -16.21 -0.47
CA GLY A 53 17.43 -15.53 0.80
C GLY A 53 16.03 -15.77 1.38
N ALA A 54 15.13 -16.47 0.67
CA ALA A 54 13.74 -16.61 1.08
C ALA A 54 13.58 -17.23 2.47
N ALA A 55 14.38 -18.22 2.87
CA ALA A 55 14.27 -18.84 4.19
C ALA A 55 14.66 -17.89 5.33
N HIS A 56 15.79 -17.19 5.18
CA HIS A 56 16.25 -16.21 6.17
C HIS A 56 15.27 -15.03 6.27
N ASP A 57 14.90 -14.46 5.12
CA ASP A 57 14.05 -13.29 5.08
C ASP A 57 12.61 -13.63 5.51
N ALA A 58 12.08 -14.80 5.12
CA ALA A 58 10.75 -15.23 5.55
C ALA A 58 10.67 -15.41 7.06
N VAL A 59 11.72 -15.84 7.75
CA VAL A 59 11.67 -15.99 9.21
C VAL A 59 11.81 -14.62 9.88
N PHE A 60 12.91 -13.90 9.62
CA PHE A 60 13.24 -12.69 10.38
C PHE A 60 12.38 -11.48 9.98
N ASN A 61 12.11 -11.29 8.69
CA ASN A 61 11.28 -10.17 8.25
C ASN A 61 9.81 -10.38 8.66
N THR A 62 9.33 -11.63 8.65
CA THR A 62 7.95 -11.92 9.10
C THR A 62 7.81 -11.66 10.58
N TRP A 63 8.74 -12.12 11.42
CA TRP A 63 8.71 -11.79 12.85
C TRP A 63 8.74 -10.28 13.09
N ARG A 64 9.66 -9.55 12.43
CA ARG A 64 9.76 -8.08 12.54
C ARG A 64 8.46 -7.37 12.17
N ARG A 65 7.73 -7.86 11.16
CA ARG A 65 6.43 -7.30 10.74
C ARG A 65 5.32 -7.67 11.72
N PHE A 66 5.30 -8.91 12.19
CA PHE A 66 4.31 -9.41 13.13
C PHE A 66 4.40 -8.70 14.48
N SER A 67 5.61 -8.54 15.03
CA SER A 67 5.81 -7.93 16.36
C SER A 67 5.33 -6.48 16.42
N ALA A 68 5.40 -5.73 15.32
CA ALA A 68 4.87 -4.37 15.23
C ALA A 68 3.34 -4.29 15.23
N GLN A 69 2.66 -5.40 14.93
CA GLN A 69 1.20 -5.44 14.76
C GLN A 69 0.48 -6.28 15.83
N VAL A 70 1.18 -7.21 16.48
CA VAL A 70 0.58 -8.17 17.42
C VAL A 70 -0.14 -7.48 18.57
N LEU A 71 0.33 -6.33 19.04
CA LEU A 71 -0.30 -5.60 20.15
C LEU A 71 -1.62 -4.93 19.77
N TYR A 72 -1.90 -4.73 18.48
CA TYR A 72 -3.21 -4.22 18.04
C TYR A 72 -4.24 -5.35 17.91
N TRP A 73 -3.79 -6.58 17.68
CA TRP A 73 -4.66 -7.73 17.43
C TRP A 73 -4.83 -8.65 18.65
N ALA A 74 -3.75 -8.93 19.39
CA ALA A 74 -3.77 -9.87 20.48
C ALA A 74 -4.71 -9.43 21.63
N PRO A 75 -4.70 -8.16 22.10
CA PRO A 75 -5.59 -7.75 23.18
C PRO A 75 -7.09 -7.91 22.87
N PRO A 76 -7.64 -7.42 21.74
CA PRO A 76 -9.06 -7.60 21.46
C PRO A 76 -9.44 -9.06 21.21
N LEU A 77 -8.57 -9.86 20.58
CA LEU A 77 -8.84 -11.28 20.36
C LEU A 77 -8.87 -12.07 21.66
N LEU A 78 -7.92 -11.82 22.57
CA LEU A 78 -7.90 -12.44 23.89
C LEU A 78 -9.13 -12.02 24.70
N ALA A 79 -9.47 -10.73 24.72
CA ALA A 79 -10.64 -10.23 25.41
C ALA A 79 -11.93 -10.89 24.91
N ALA A 80 -12.10 -11.00 23.59
CA ALA A 80 -13.25 -11.67 22.99
C ALA A 80 -13.30 -13.17 23.34
N TYR A 81 -12.16 -13.86 23.26
CA TYR A 81 -12.07 -15.27 23.63
C TYR A 81 -12.47 -15.51 25.09
N TYR A 82 -11.92 -14.73 26.02
CA TYR A 82 -12.25 -14.87 27.44
C TYR A 82 -13.70 -14.47 27.75
N ALA A 83 -14.25 -13.46 27.07
CA ALA A 83 -15.66 -13.08 27.24
C ALA A 83 -16.61 -14.21 26.78
N MET A 84 -16.31 -14.85 25.65
CA MET A 84 -17.08 -16.00 25.16
C MET A 84 -16.95 -17.20 26.10
N ASP A 85 -15.73 -17.50 26.55
CA ASP A 85 -15.48 -18.61 27.47
C ASP A 85 -16.23 -18.43 28.80
N TRP A 86 -16.25 -17.21 29.34
CA TRP A 86 -17.04 -16.87 30.52
C TRP A 86 -18.54 -17.07 30.29
N ALA A 87 -19.06 -16.61 29.15
CA ALA A 87 -20.47 -16.74 28.82
C ALA A 87 -20.92 -18.19 28.64
N ILE A 88 -20.05 -19.07 28.14
CA ILE A 88 -20.35 -20.50 27.94
C ILE A 88 -20.32 -21.29 29.25
N LYS A 89 -19.41 -20.93 30.17
CA LYS A 89 -19.24 -21.63 31.46
C LYS A 89 -20.22 -21.20 32.54
N ARG A 90 -21.03 -20.17 32.28
CA ARG A 90 -22.06 -19.66 33.19
C ARG A 90 -23.40 -20.31 32.92
#